data_AF-A0A815JEB3-F1
#
_entry.id   AF-A0A815JEB3-F1
#
_cell.length_a   1.000
_cell.length_b   1.000
_cell.length_c   1.000
_cell.angle_alpha   90.00
_cell.angle_beta   90.00
_cell.angle_gamma   90.00
#
_symmetry.space_group_name_H-M   'P 1'
#
loop_
_entity.id
_entity.type
_entity.pdbx_description
1 polymer ?
#
loop_
_entity_poly.entity_id
_entity_poly.type
_entity_poly.pdbx_seq_one_letter_code
_entity_poly.pdbx_strand_id
1 'polypeptide(L)'
;MSKQETDTIRSPLVIDGLPKFMSFNFHRCIERVVWIFAELGIADLMADHQVPLTAIELSQLNGNQWNAEFLYRLLQAVADVDIVKELSASDENSQTDVHP
;
A
#
# COMPACT_ATOMS: atom_id res chain seq x y z
N MET A 1 53.97 -19.26 -9.42
CA MET A 1 53.18 -18.19 -8.77
C MET A 1 51.72 -18.40 -9.15
N SER A 2 50.91 -18.89 -8.21
CA SER A 2 49.47 -19.06 -8.43
C SER A 2 48.80 -17.69 -8.31
N LYS A 3 48.15 -17.21 -9.37
CA LYS A 3 47.22 -16.09 -9.28
C LYS A 3 45.99 -16.62 -8.55
N GLN A 4 45.85 -16.28 -7.27
CA GLN A 4 44.55 -16.36 -6.60
C GLN A 4 43.63 -15.36 -7.32
N GLU A 5 42.83 -15.85 -8.27
CA GLU A 5 41.63 -15.16 -8.69
C GLU A 5 40.74 -15.07 -7.45
N THR A 6 40.62 -13.86 -6.91
CA THR A 6 39.71 -13.57 -5.82
C THR A 6 38.28 -13.76 -6.34
N ASP A 7 37.69 -14.92 -6.07
CA ASP A 7 36.24 -15.18 -6.13
C ASP A 7 35.54 -14.21 -5.19
N THR A 8 35.37 -12.97 -5.66
CA THR A 8 34.84 -11.88 -4.85
C THR A 8 33.33 -11.87 -5.04
N ILE A 9 32.61 -12.41 -4.06
CA ILE A 9 31.14 -12.40 -4.07
C ILE A 9 30.66 -10.95 -3.90
N ARG A 10 30.02 -10.41 -4.95
CA ARG A 10 29.31 -9.13 -4.90
C ARG A 10 27.83 -9.41 -4.69
N SER A 11 27.34 -9.20 -3.47
CA SER A 11 25.92 -9.37 -3.15
C SER A 11 25.45 -8.23 -2.25
N PRO A 12 24.21 -7.73 -2.45
CA PRO A 12 23.64 -6.75 -1.54
C PRO A 12 23.42 -7.33 -0.12
N LEU A 13 23.45 -8.65 0.03
CA LEU A 13 23.15 -9.34 1.29
C LEU A 13 24.33 -9.43 2.27
N VAL A 14 25.54 -9.03 1.87
CA VAL A 14 26.77 -9.28 2.66
C VAL A 14 27.36 -8.06 3.38
N ILE A 15 27.02 -6.82 2.99
CA ILE A 15 27.42 -5.58 3.69
C ILE A 15 26.38 -4.49 3.39
N ASP A 16 25.74 -3.87 4.40
CA ASP A 16 24.92 -2.64 4.42
C ASP A 16 23.93 -2.37 3.25
N GLY A 17 23.82 -3.29 2.32
CA GLY A 17 23.13 -3.19 1.04
C GLY A 17 21.78 -3.88 1.09
N LEU A 18 21.55 -4.73 2.10
CA LEU A 18 20.27 -5.39 2.31
C LEU A 18 19.17 -4.35 2.54
N PRO A 19 19.33 -3.32 3.40
CA PRO A 19 18.34 -2.25 3.53
C PRO A 19 18.05 -1.53 2.22
N LYS A 20 19.09 -1.22 1.42
CA LYS A 20 18.94 -0.55 0.12
C LYS A 20 18.23 -1.46 -0.90
N PHE A 21 18.62 -2.72 -0.96
CA PHE A 21 17.99 -3.72 -1.82
C PHE A 21 16.51 -3.92 -1.46
N MET A 22 16.20 -4.06 -0.17
CA MET A 22 14.81 -4.14 0.31
C MET A 22 14.03 -2.88 -0.04
N SER A 23 14.64 -1.70 0.10
CA SER A 23 14.01 -0.43 -0.32
C SER A 23 13.71 -0.40 -1.82
N PHE A 24 14.64 -0.81 -2.70
CA PHE A 24 14.37 -0.88 -4.14
C PHE A 24 13.24 -1.85 -4.48
N ASN A 25 13.21 -3.02 -3.83
CA ASN A 25 12.12 -3.97 -4.02
C ASN A 25 10.79 -3.40 -3.51
N PHE A 26 10.80 -2.73 -2.36
CA PHE A 26 9.63 -2.05 -1.82
C PHE A 26 9.06 -1.04 -2.81
N HIS A 27 9.89 -0.13 -3.34
CA HIS A 27 9.45 0.86 -4.33
C HIS A 27 8.86 0.22 -5.59
N ARG A 28 9.47 -0.86 -6.10
CA ARG A 28 8.93 -1.62 -7.25
C ARG A 28 7.60 -2.30 -6.93
N CYS A 29 7.41 -2.77 -5.71
CA CYS A 29 6.13 -3.33 -5.27
C CYS A 29 5.06 -2.23 -5.12
N ILE A 30 5.41 -1.10 -4.52
CA ILE A 30 4.51 0.05 -4.38
C ILE A 30 4.06 0.58 -5.74
N GLU A 31 4.95 0.68 -6.73
CA GLU A 31 4.57 1.08 -8.09
C GLU A 31 3.43 0.22 -8.65
N ARG A 32 3.51 -1.10 -8.47
CA ARG A 32 2.45 -2.04 -8.91
C ARG A 32 1.18 -1.91 -8.08
N VAL A 33 1.30 -1.71 -6.77
CA VAL A 33 0.17 -1.46 -5.87
C VAL A 33 -0.60 -0.22 -6.30
N VAL A 34 0.11 0.90 -6.55
CA VAL A 34 -0.51 2.16 -7.01
C VAL A 34 -1.19 1.96 -8.36
N TRP A 35 -0.55 1.23 -9.28
CA TRP A 35 -1.16 0.94 -10.58
C TRP A 35 -2.45 0.11 -10.44
N ILE A 36 -2.47 -0.93 -9.62
CA ILE A 36 -3.67 -1.75 -9.36
C ILE A 36 -4.76 -0.90 -8.69
N PHE A 37 -4.39 -0.07 -7.72
CA PHE A 37 -5.33 0.82 -7.04
C PHE A 37 -6.02 1.78 -8.02
N ALA A 38 -5.28 2.32 -8.99
CA ALA A 38 -5.82 3.15 -10.06
C ALA A 38 -6.65 2.34 -11.07
N GLU A 39 -6.17 1.18 -11.52
CA GLU A 39 -6.85 0.34 -12.53
C GLU A 39 -8.21 -0.19 -12.01
N LEU A 40 -8.30 -0.47 -10.71
CA LEU A 40 -9.56 -0.85 -10.07
C LEU A 40 -10.51 0.33 -9.84
N GLY A 41 -10.09 1.58 -10.12
CA GLY A 41 -10.90 2.78 -9.90
C GLY A 41 -11.26 3.01 -8.44
N ILE A 42 -10.46 2.49 -7.49
CA ILE A 42 -10.80 2.52 -6.06
C ILE A 42 -10.83 3.96 -5.55
N ALA A 43 -9.92 4.82 -6.02
CA ALA A 43 -9.90 6.23 -5.65
C ALA A 43 -11.23 6.94 -5.96
N ASP A 44 -11.76 6.70 -7.17
CA ASP A 44 -13.02 7.30 -7.62
C ASP A 44 -14.20 6.75 -6.81
N LEU A 45 -14.24 5.42 -6.61
CA LEU A 45 -15.25 4.77 -5.78
C LEU A 45 -15.24 5.29 -4.33
N MET A 46 -14.08 5.58 -3.75
CA MET A 46 -13.99 6.16 -2.42
C MET A 46 -14.42 7.63 -2.41
N ALA A 47 -14.07 8.40 -3.44
CA ALA A 47 -14.39 9.83 -3.53
C ALA A 47 -15.89 10.10 -3.77
N ASP A 48 -16.59 9.19 -4.46
CA ASP A 48 -18.02 9.29 -4.74
C ASP A 48 -18.91 9.03 -3.51
N HIS A 49 -18.32 8.56 -2.39
CA HIS A 49 -19.04 8.24 -1.17
C HIS A 49 -18.85 9.31 -0.09
N GLN A 50 -19.97 9.72 0.54
CA GLN A 50 -19.95 10.72 1.62
C GLN A 50 -19.34 10.19 2.93
N VAL A 51 -19.32 8.86 3.11
CA VAL A 51 -18.80 8.19 4.30
C VAL A 51 -17.63 7.30 3.86
N PRO A 52 -16.51 7.28 4.60
CA PRO A 52 -15.41 6.37 4.33
C PRO A 52 -15.88 4.92 4.26
N LEU A 53 -15.34 4.15 3.30
CA LEU A 53 -15.70 2.75 3.09
C LEU A 53 -14.62 1.83 3.63
N THR A 54 -15.05 0.73 4.26
CA THR A 54 -14.19 -0.38 4.63
C THR A 54 -13.79 -1.20 3.40
N ALA A 55 -12.72 -1.98 3.52
CA ALA A 55 -12.30 -2.91 2.46
C ALA A 55 -13.38 -3.94 2.10
N ILE A 56 -14.22 -4.35 3.06
CA ILE A 56 -15.34 -5.28 2.82
C ILE A 56 -16.43 -4.61 1.99
N GLU A 57 -16.79 -3.37 2.33
CA GLU A 57 -17.81 -2.63 1.59
C GLU A 57 -17.35 -2.34 0.17
N LEU A 58 -16.11 -1.87 0.00
CA LEU A 58 -15.51 -1.66 -1.33
C LEU A 58 -15.49 -2.96 -2.17
N SER A 59 -15.28 -4.11 -1.53
CA SER A 59 -15.21 -5.39 -2.26
C SER A 59 -16.55 -5.83 -2.85
N GLN A 60 -17.65 -5.29 -2.32
CA GLN A 60 -19.03 -5.65 -2.67
C GLN A 60 -19.75 -4.51 -3.41
N LEU A 61 -19.16 -3.31 -3.42
CA LEU A 61 -19.72 -2.12 -4.03
C LEU A 61 -19.99 -2.33 -5.52
N ASN A 62 -21.12 -1.81 -6.02
CA ASN A 62 -21.54 -1.91 -7.43
C ASN A 62 -21.56 -3.35 -7.99
N GLY A 63 -21.74 -4.35 -7.13
CA GLY A 63 -21.75 -5.76 -7.54
C GLY A 63 -20.38 -6.37 -7.77
N ASN A 64 -19.31 -5.68 -7.35
CA ASN A 64 -17.96 -6.24 -7.36
C ASN A 64 -17.89 -7.52 -6.51
N GLN A 65 -17.00 -8.43 -6.90
CA GLN A 65 -16.69 -9.66 -6.16
C GLN A 65 -15.19 -9.74 -5.89
N TRP A 66 -14.62 -8.61 -5.50
CA TRP A 66 -13.21 -8.55 -5.15
C TRP A 66 -12.96 -9.23 -3.82
N ASN A 67 -11.75 -9.75 -3.66
CA ASN A 67 -11.34 -10.34 -2.39
C ASN A 67 -11.09 -9.19 -1.38
N ALA A 68 -11.88 -9.15 -0.30
CA ALA A 68 -11.78 -8.10 0.71
C ALA A 68 -10.42 -8.07 1.44
N GLU A 69 -9.79 -9.23 1.68
CA GLU A 69 -8.47 -9.30 2.30
C GLU A 69 -7.39 -8.71 1.38
N PHE A 70 -7.50 -8.99 0.08
CA PHE A 70 -6.64 -8.38 -0.93
C PHE A 70 -6.82 -6.86 -0.96
N LEU A 71 -8.06 -6.35 -0.98
CA LEU A 71 -8.32 -4.91 -0.94
C LEU A 71 -7.80 -4.27 0.34
N TYR A 72 -7.95 -4.93 1.49
CA TYR A 72 -7.39 -4.43 2.74
C TYR A 72 -5.87 -4.25 2.64
N ARG A 73 -5.15 -5.25 2.13
CA ARG A 73 -3.69 -5.15 1.94
C ARG A 73 -3.29 -4.11 0.91
N LEU A 74 -4.09 -3.95 -0.14
CA LEU A 74 -3.89 -2.93 -1.17
C LEU A 74 -4.04 -1.54 -0.55
N LEU A 75 -5.13 -1.30 0.18
CA LEU A 75 -5.42 -0.04 0.88
C LEU A 75 -4.37 0.28 1.93
N GLN A 76 -3.93 -0.71 2.71
CA GLN A 76 -2.82 -0.54 3.64
C GLN A 76 -1.54 -0.10 2.92
N ALA A 77 -1.17 -0.77 1.84
CA ALA A 77 0.06 -0.47 1.11
C ALA A 77 0.03 0.93 0.46
N VAL A 78 -1.13 1.42 0.02
CA VAL A 78 -1.26 2.80 -0.45
C VAL A 78 -1.34 3.82 0.70
N ALA A 79 -1.82 3.42 1.88
CA ALA A 79 -1.80 4.25 3.08
C ALA A 79 -0.38 4.43 3.64
N ASP A 80 0.44 3.38 3.60
CA ASP A 80 1.85 3.39 4.02
C ASP A 80 2.70 4.39 3.20
N VAL A 81 2.19 4.86 2.06
CA VAL A 81 2.82 5.88 1.20
C VAL A 81 1.98 7.16 1.09
N ASP A 82 1.09 7.40 2.06
CA ASP A 82 0.29 8.62 2.23
C ASP A 82 -0.66 8.96 1.08
N ILE A 83 -1.05 7.99 0.24
CA ILE A 83 -2.05 8.21 -0.82
C ILE A 83 -3.47 8.22 -0.23
N VAL A 84 -3.75 7.33 0.71
CA VAL A 84 -4.99 7.31 1.50
C VAL A 84 -4.65 7.37 2.98
N LYS A 85 -5.63 7.70 3.83
CA LYS A 85 -5.43 7.75 5.28
C LYS A 85 -6.25 6.68 5.96
N GLU A 86 -5.64 5.99 6.92
CA GLU A 86 -6.37 5.15 7.86
C GLU A 86 -7.17 6.05 8.81
N LEU A 87 -8.45 5.75 8.97
CA LEU A 87 -9.32 6.39 9.95
C LEU A 87 -9.57 5.38 11.07
N SER A 88 -9.23 5.75 12.29
CA SER A 88 -9.55 4.91 13.44
C SER A 88 -10.99 5.16 13.85
N ALA A 89 -11.73 4.14 14.29
CA ALA A 89 -13.12 4.30 14.76
C ALA A 89 -13.26 5.30 15.95
N SER A 90 -12.15 5.74 16.54
CA SER A 90 -12.13 6.79 17.57
C SER A 90 -12.20 8.22 16.99
N ASP A 91 -11.84 8.39 15.72
CA ASP A 91 -11.84 9.69 15.03
C ASP A 91 -13.26 10.12 14.61
N GLU A 92 -14.21 9.17 14.49
CA GLU A 92 -15.63 9.46 14.21
C GLU A 92 -16.32 10.26 15.33
N ASN A 93 -15.82 10.20 16.56
CA ASN A 93 -16.37 10.97 17.69
C ASN A 93 -15.81 12.40 17.81
N SER A 94 -14.90 12.81 16.92
CA SER A 94 -14.28 14.15 17.00
C SER A 94 -14.83 15.14 15.97
N GLN A 95 -15.84 14.76 15.17
CA GLN A 95 -16.45 15.63 14.15
C GLN A 95 -17.91 16.04 14.41
N THR A 96 -18.46 15.77 15.59
CA THR A 96 -19.72 16.40 16.05
C THR A 96 -19.43 17.51 17.04
N ASP A 97 -18.90 18.64 16.57
CA ASP A 97 -19.05 19.94 17.27
C ASP A 97 -18.45 21.10 16.46
N VAL A 98 -19.12 21.48 15.36
CA VAL A 98 -19.28 22.90 15.00
C VAL A 98 -20.65 23.07 14.30
N HIS A 99 -21.65 23.53 15.05
CA HIS A 99 -22.83 24.25 14.54
C HIS A 99 -22.63 25.76 14.83
N PRO A 100 -23.31 26.72 14.17
CA PRO A 100 -24.41 26.61 13.21
C PRO A 100 -24.12 27.10 11.78
#